data_AF-A0A973Z354-F1
#
_entry.id   AF-A0A973Z354-F1
#
_cell.length_a   1.000
_cell.length_b   1.000
_cell.length_c   1.000
_cell.angle_alpha   90.00
_cell.angle_beta   90.00
_cell.angle_gamma   90.00
#
_symmetry.space_group_name_H-M   'P 1'
#
loop_
_entity.id
_entity.type
_entity.pdbx_description
1 polymer ?
#
loop_
_entity_poly.entity_id
_entity_poly.type
_entity_poly.pdbx_seq_one_letter_code
_entity_poly.pdbx_strand_id
1 'polypeptide(L)'
;MSWFPKPVGPRAALADLRAFMRQRSREQFIGAALAILVTMIIIIEFLVDSKINTAPPPTVIYADSWRADRTDAEIIAQQKIDQAKRDAAAKEKQRQFQKLENQLGM
;
A
#
# COMPACT_ATOMS: atom_id res chain seq x y z
N MET A 1 21.34 -53.64 2.03
CA MET A 1 21.73 -52.34 1.44
C MET A 1 20.49 -51.48 1.32
N SER A 2 20.45 -50.31 1.97
CA SER A 2 19.34 -49.36 1.81
C SER A 2 19.54 -48.61 0.49
N TRP A 3 18.56 -48.72 -0.42
CA TRP A 3 18.54 -48.05 -1.72
C TRP A 3 18.14 -46.57 -1.65
N PHE A 4 17.52 -46.15 -0.53
CA PHE A 4 17.05 -44.77 -0.37
C PHE A 4 18.12 -43.85 0.24
N PRO A 5 18.28 -42.62 -0.27
CA PRO A 5 19.14 -41.63 0.32
C PRO A 5 18.67 -41.33 1.75
N LYS A 6 19.63 -41.24 2.69
CA LYS A 6 19.33 -40.87 4.07
C LYS A 6 18.74 -39.45 4.08
N PRO A 7 17.64 -39.19 4.81
CA PRO A 7 17.08 -37.85 4.90
C PRO A 7 18.14 -36.88 5.43
N VAL A 8 18.43 -35.85 4.66
CA VAL A 8 19.38 -34.81 5.03
C VAL A 8 18.81 -34.01 6.20
N GLY A 9 19.52 -34.01 7.32
CA GLY A 9 19.14 -33.20 8.48
C GLY A 9 19.28 -31.70 8.19
N PRO A 10 18.52 -30.82 8.88
CA PRO A 10 18.54 -29.38 8.64
C PRO A 10 19.93 -28.75 8.81
N ARG A 11 20.75 -29.27 9.74
CA ARG A 11 22.14 -28.82 9.92
C ARG A 11 23.02 -29.17 8.71
N ALA A 12 22.82 -30.34 8.11
CA ALA A 12 23.55 -30.76 6.92
C ALA A 12 23.16 -29.90 5.71
N ALA A 13 21.86 -29.60 5.55
CA ALA A 13 21.38 -28.71 4.48
C ALA A 13 21.96 -27.29 4.59
N LEU A 14 22.04 -26.71 5.80
CA LEU A 14 22.66 -25.40 6.00
C LEU A 14 24.18 -25.40 5.76
N ALA A 15 24.86 -26.47 6.15
CA ALA A 15 26.28 -26.63 5.89
C ALA A 15 26.57 -26.74 4.38
N ASP A 16 25.73 -27.47 3.66
CA ASP A 16 25.81 -27.63 2.21
C ASP A 16 25.53 -26.30 1.48
N LEU A 17 24.48 -25.59 1.89
CA LEU A 17 24.18 -24.25 1.37
C LEU A 17 25.35 -23.29 1.59
N ARG A 18 25.96 -23.30 2.78
CA ARG A 18 27.13 -22.46 3.07
C ARG A 18 28.34 -22.82 2.22
N ALA A 19 28.57 -24.12 1.97
CA ALA A 19 29.64 -24.59 1.11
C ALA A 19 29.42 -24.16 -0.36
N PHE A 20 28.20 -24.33 -0.86
CA PHE A 20 27.78 -23.89 -2.20
C PHE A 20 27.96 -22.37 -2.38
N MET A 21 27.54 -21.58 -1.39
CA MET A 21 27.72 -20.12 -1.43
C MET A 21 29.21 -19.74 -1.42
N ARG A 22 30.08 -20.42 -0.65
CA ARG A 22 31.52 -20.14 -0.64
C ARG A 22 32.23 -20.40 -1.97
N GLN A 23 31.70 -21.28 -2.81
CA GLN A 23 32.26 -21.58 -4.13
C GLN A 23 31.80 -20.62 -5.23
N ARG A 24 30.89 -19.67 -4.94
CA ARG A 24 30.39 -18.73 -5.94
C ARG A 24 31.35 -17.58 -6.21
N SER A 25 31.27 -17.08 -7.44
CA SER A 25 32.07 -15.96 -7.90
C SER A 25 31.57 -14.64 -7.30
N ARG A 26 32.42 -13.60 -7.35
CA ARG A 26 32.09 -12.28 -6.79
C ARG A 26 30.84 -11.68 -7.43
N GLU A 27 30.64 -11.90 -8.72
CA GLU A 27 29.50 -11.40 -9.49
C GLU A 27 28.18 -12.00 -9.02
N GLN A 28 28.19 -13.29 -8.65
CA GLN A 28 27.00 -13.99 -8.15
C GLN A 28 26.60 -13.48 -6.76
N PHE A 29 27.57 -13.15 -5.90
CA PHE A 29 27.29 -12.49 -4.62
C PHE A 29 26.73 -11.07 -4.80
N ILE A 30 27.27 -10.30 -5.75
CA ILE A 30 26.76 -8.96 -6.05
C ILE A 30 25.31 -9.06 -6.56
N GLY A 31 25.04 -9.99 -7.49
CA GLY A 31 23.67 -10.21 -7.98
C GLY A 31 22.70 -10.60 -6.87
N ALA A 32 23.09 -11.51 -5.98
CA ALA A 32 22.28 -11.88 -4.82
C ALA A 32 22.03 -10.71 -3.86
N ALA A 33 23.06 -9.90 -3.59
CA ALA A 33 22.95 -8.71 -2.75
C ALA A 33 22.01 -7.67 -3.37
N LEU A 34 22.10 -7.43 -4.68
CA LEU A 34 21.20 -6.53 -5.40
C LEU A 34 19.75 -7.02 -5.38
N ALA A 35 19.52 -8.32 -5.57
CA ALA A 35 18.18 -8.89 -5.50
C ALA A 35 17.54 -8.68 -4.10
N ILE A 36 18.30 -8.94 -3.03
CA ILE A 36 17.85 -8.70 -1.66
C ILE A 36 17.61 -7.20 -1.44
N LEU A 37 18.53 -6.35 -1.88
CA LEU A 37 18.43 -4.90 -1.71
C LEU A 37 17.16 -4.34 -2.36
N VAL A 38 16.91 -4.65 -3.63
CA VAL A 38 15.71 -4.17 -4.35
C VAL A 38 14.43 -4.67 -3.68
N THR A 39 14.41 -5.95 -3.26
CA THR A 39 13.26 -6.50 -2.53
C THR A 39 13.00 -5.77 -1.21
N MET A 40 14.07 -5.49 -0.45
CA MET A 40 13.97 -4.74 0.80
C MET A 40 13.49 -3.30 0.58
N ILE A 41 13.96 -2.62 -0.47
CA ILE A 41 13.50 -1.28 -0.83
C ILE A 41 11.98 -1.28 -1.04
N ILE A 42 11.46 -2.21 -1.85
CA ILE A 42 10.02 -2.33 -2.11
C ILE A 42 9.23 -2.55 -0.81
N ILE A 43 9.68 -3.46 0.06
CA ILE A 43 9.01 -3.72 1.34
C ILE A 43 9.02 -2.46 2.22
N ILE A 44 10.15 -1.74 2.29
CA ILE A 44 10.28 -0.52 3.07
C ILE A 44 9.35 0.57 2.54
N GLU A 45 9.25 0.75 1.22
CA GLU A 45 8.33 1.70 0.60
C GLU A 45 6.89 1.48 1.06
N PHE A 46 6.39 0.23 1.02
CA PHE A 46 5.05 -0.09 1.49
C PHE A 46 4.85 0.14 3.00
N LEU A 47 5.85 -0.20 3.82
CA LEU A 47 5.79 -0.02 5.27
C LEU A 47 5.79 1.47 5.68
N VAL A 48 6.54 2.29 4.94
CA VAL A 48 6.63 3.74 5.16
C VAL A 48 5.38 4.43 4.63
N ASP A 49 4.94 4.10 3.42
CA ASP A 49 3.76 4.72 2.79
C ASP A 49 2.49 4.52 3.62
N SER A 50 2.28 3.29 4.11
CA SER A 50 1.14 2.95 4.99
C SER A 50 1.07 3.80 6.26
N LYS A 51 2.21 4.30 6.75
CA LYS A 51 2.30 5.11 7.98
C LYS A 51 2.24 6.60 7.73
N ILE A 52 2.64 7.07 6.55
CA ILE A 52 2.81 8.50 6.28
C ILE A 52 1.66 9.07 5.44
N ASN A 53 1.13 8.33 4.46
CA ASN A 53 0.23 8.91 3.46
C ASN A 53 -1.18 8.30 3.41
N THR A 54 -1.40 7.10 3.95
CA THR A 54 -2.63 6.34 3.64
C THR A 54 -3.76 6.50 4.66
N ALA A 55 -3.46 6.82 5.92
CA ALA A 55 -4.49 6.99 6.94
C ALA A 55 -4.88 8.49 7.07
N PRO A 56 -6.07 8.93 6.60
CA PRO A 56 -6.56 10.24 6.97
C PRO A 56 -6.61 10.31 8.52
N PRO A 57 -6.23 11.45 9.12
CA PRO A 57 -6.31 11.60 10.57
C PRO A 57 -7.72 11.26 11.04
N PRO A 58 -7.89 10.65 12.22
CA PRO A 58 -9.21 10.28 12.72
C PRO A 58 -10.11 11.52 12.73
N THR A 59 -11.10 11.54 11.84
CA THR A 59 -12.10 12.60 11.76
C THR A 59 -13.28 12.20 12.61
N VAL A 60 -13.63 13.05 13.58
CA VAL A 60 -14.87 12.90 14.32
C VAL A 60 -16.01 13.23 13.36
N ILE A 61 -16.74 12.21 12.92
CA ILE A 61 -17.94 12.37 12.11
C ILE A 61 -19.10 12.64 13.07
N TYR A 62 -19.61 13.86 13.04
CA TYR A 62 -20.82 14.22 13.78
C TYR A 62 -22.04 13.76 13.00
N ALA A 63 -22.96 13.07 13.67
CA ALA A 63 -24.30 12.86 13.14
C ALA A 63 -25.10 14.14 13.35
N ASP A 64 -25.68 14.67 12.26
CA ASP A 64 -26.57 15.81 12.35
C ASP A 64 -27.84 15.43 13.13
N SER A 65 -28.17 16.22 14.14
CA SER A 65 -29.43 16.09 14.88
C SER A 65 -30.51 16.90 14.18
N TRP A 66 -31.56 16.23 13.71
CA TRP A 66 -32.66 16.86 12.99
C TRP A 66 -33.90 16.95 13.88
N ARG A 67 -34.71 17.98 13.66
CA ARG A 67 -36.01 18.08 14.34
C ARG A 67 -36.95 16.96 13.87
N ALA A 68 -37.75 16.43 14.79
CA ALA A 68 -38.69 15.35 14.51
C ALA A 68 -39.87 15.76 13.61
N ASP A 69 -40.16 17.06 13.53
CA ASP A 69 -41.26 17.64 12.76
C ASP A 69 -40.86 18.10 11.34
N ARG A 70 -39.66 17.72 10.87
CA ARG A 70 -39.17 18.08 9.55
C ARG A 70 -40.04 17.47 8.45
N THR A 71 -40.39 18.27 7.46
CA THR A 71 -41.19 17.86 6.31
C THR A 71 -40.33 17.26 5.19
N ASP A 72 -40.92 16.41 4.36
CA ASP A 72 -40.24 15.83 3.19
C ASP A 72 -39.73 16.90 2.21
N ALA A 73 -40.46 18.01 2.08
CA ALA A 73 -40.04 19.14 1.25
C ALA A 73 -38.72 19.75 1.74
N GLU A 74 -38.56 19.92 3.05
CA GLU A 74 -37.32 20.42 3.67
C GLU A 74 -36.18 19.41 3.57
N ILE A 75 -36.47 18.11 3.62
CA ILE A 75 -35.49 17.05 3.41
C ILE A 75 -34.95 17.11 1.98
N ILE A 76 -35.84 17.15 0.98
CA ILE A 76 -35.47 17.18 -0.43
C ILE A 76 -34.70 18.46 -0.76
N ALA A 77 -35.12 19.60 -0.21
CA ALA A 77 -34.40 20.86 -0.40
C ALA A 77 -32.96 20.76 0.12
N GLN A 78 -32.78 20.22 1.33
CA GLN A 78 -31.45 20.04 1.91
C GLN A 78 -30.59 19.04 1.12
N GLN A 79 -31.16 17.91 0.69
CA GLN A 79 -30.45 16.92 -0.11
C GLN A 79 -29.90 17.51 -1.41
N LYS A 80 -30.64 18.43 -2.06
CA LYS A 80 -30.15 19.13 -3.26
C LYS A 80 -28.94 20.01 -2.94
N ILE A 81 -28.97 20.72 -1.81
CA ILE A 81 -27.84 21.55 -1.36
C ILE A 81 -26.62 20.68 -1.07
N ASP A 82 -26.80 19.57 -0.36
CA ASP A 82 -25.71 18.68 0.00
C ASP A 82 -25.14 17.95 -1.21
N GLN A 83 -25.99 17.58 -2.17
CA GLN A 83 -25.55 17.03 -3.45
C GLN A 83 -24.68 18.03 -4.21
N ALA A 84 -25.11 19.28 -4.34
CA ALA A 84 -24.33 20.31 -5.01
C ALA A 84 -22.96 20.55 -4.33
N LYS A 85 -22.90 20.51 -2.99
CA LYS A 85 -21.63 20.59 -2.24
C LYS A 85 -20.72 19.40 -2.55
N ARG A 86 -21.26 18.18 -2.58
CA ARG A 86 -20.50 16.97 -2.91
C ARG A 86 -19.95 17.02 -4.33
N ASP A 87 -20.76 17.44 -5.29
CA ASP A 87 -20.38 17.55 -6.69
C ASP A 87 -19.29 18.61 -6.90
N ALA A 88 -19.40 19.75 -6.22
CA ALA A 88 -18.38 20.79 -6.24
C ALA A 88 -17.03 20.30 -5.69
N ALA A 89 -17.05 19.61 -4.55
CA ALA A 89 -15.85 19.03 -3.94
C ALA A 89 -15.22 17.95 -4.84
N ALA A 90 -16.02 17.11 -5.48
CA ALA A 90 -15.55 16.11 -6.44
C ALA A 90 -14.87 16.76 -7.64
N LYS A 91 -15.47 17.82 -8.21
CA LYS A 91 -14.91 18.57 -9.33
C LYS A 91 -13.63 19.33 -8.95
N GLU A 92 -13.53 19.81 -7.72
CA GLU A 92 -12.28 20.39 -7.21
C GLU A 92 -11.17 19.36 -7.11
N LYS A 93 -11.44 18.18 -6.52
CA LYS A 93 -10.45 17.08 -6.50
C LYS A 93 -10.02 16.69 -7.90
N GLN A 94 -10.97 16.55 -8.83
CA GLN A 94 -10.65 16.25 -10.23
C GLN A 94 -9.71 17.30 -10.84
N ARG A 95 -9.95 18.60 -10.58
CA ARG A 95 -9.07 19.68 -11.04
C ARG A 95 -7.68 19.63 -10.39
N GLN A 96 -7.59 19.27 -9.12
CA GLN A 96 -6.30 19.06 -8.44
C GLN A 96 -5.50 17.93 -9.10
N PHE A 97 -6.15 16.79 -9.37
CA PHE A 97 -5.51 15.67 -10.07
C PHE A 97 -5.09 16.03 -11.49
N GLN A 98 -5.94 16.70 -12.28
CA GLN A 98 -5.58 17.19 -13.62
C GLN A 98 -4.40 18.16 -13.59
N LYS A 99 -4.32 19.03 -12.56
CA LYS A 99 -3.16 19.92 -12.39
C LYS A 99 -1.88 19.14 -12.11
N LEU A 100 -1.95 18.11 -11.26
CA LEU A 100 -0.82 17.24 -10.96
C LEU A 100 -0.37 16.47 -12.20
N GLU A 101 -1.31 15.90 -12.96
CA GLU A 101 -1.08 15.22 -14.24
C GLU A 101 -0.32 16.13 -15.22
N ASN A 102 -0.85 17.34 -15.47
CA ASN A 102 -0.20 18.34 -16.32
C ASN A 102 1.21 18.74 -15.83
N GLN A 103 1.44 18.80 -14.51
CA GLN A 103 2.75 19.13 -13.93
C GLN A 103 3.75 17.98 -14.06
N LEU A 104 3.29 16.73 -14.00
CA LEU A 104 4.10 15.53 -14.11
C LEU A 104 4.33 15.11 -15.58
N GLY A 105 3.67 15.77 -16.54
CA GLY A 105 3.82 15.52 -17.97
C GLY A 105 3.24 14.16 -18.42
N MET A 106 2.27 13.64 -17.67
CA MET A 106 1.49 12.45 -18.01
C MET A 106 0.20 12.83 -18.72
#